data_AF-A0A1C4L3B8-F1
#
_entry.id   AF-A0A1C4L3B8-F1
#
_cell.length_a   1.000
_cell.length_b   1.000
_cell.length_c   1.000
_cell.angle_alpha   90.00
_cell.angle_beta   90.00
_cell.angle_gamma   90.00
#
_symmetry.space_group_name_H-M   'P 1'
#
loop_
_entity.id
_entity.type
_entity.pdbx_description
1 polymer ?
#
loop_
_entity_poly.entity_id
_entity_poly.type
_entity_poly.pdbx_seq_one_letter_code
_entity_poly.pdbx_strand_id
1 'polypeptide(L)'
;MHASHAWRQRLSTGTAVAQEEVNGWYRETPRGKGYVPAMVWGTLQTEAYATIVLRRVVAFLDVPDDVAAGAAKRMERQQVLYDGEHHYDVVLGEQALYTDIGGPKVMTEQLERLLRDIGLPSLSLGVLPRAAEVACVPAPGFNLHGDGRAHYELVSGSVDIVDPAEVDLHEKAFGALSAAACYGDAAEELIRQALAFWRDV
;
A
#
# COMPACT_ATOMS: atom_id res chain seq x y z
N MET A 1 -20.52 11.72 -5.17
CA MET A 1 -19.70 12.63 -6.03
C MET A 1 -18.27 12.09 -6.04
N HIS A 2 -17.61 12.04 -7.19
CA HIS A 2 -16.21 11.59 -7.29
C HIS A 2 -15.31 12.80 -7.57
N ALA A 3 -14.13 12.84 -6.94
CA ALA A 3 -13.10 13.81 -7.26
C ALA A 3 -11.92 13.10 -7.93
N SER A 4 -11.59 13.48 -9.17
CA SER A 4 -10.41 12.96 -9.87
C SER A 4 -9.30 14.01 -9.88
N HIS A 5 -8.08 13.59 -9.58
CA HIS A 5 -6.92 14.47 -9.57
C HIS A 5 -5.82 13.92 -10.48
N ALA A 6 -5.39 14.69 -11.48
CA ALA A 6 -4.35 14.28 -12.41
C ALA A 6 -2.97 14.25 -11.73
N TRP A 7 -2.20 13.18 -11.92
CA TRP A 7 -0.89 13.06 -11.27
C TRP A 7 0.10 14.12 -11.72
N ARG A 8 0.14 14.46 -13.00
CA ARG A 8 1.02 15.54 -13.50
C ARG A 8 0.76 16.87 -12.81
N GLN A 9 -0.49 17.17 -12.46
CA GLN A 9 -0.83 18.40 -11.76
C GLN A 9 -0.38 18.31 -10.28
N ARG A 10 -0.72 17.21 -9.59
CA ARG A 10 -0.37 17.01 -8.17
C ARG A 10 1.14 16.93 -7.93
N LEU A 11 1.89 16.37 -8.88
CA LEU A 11 3.33 16.17 -8.80
C LEU A 11 4.13 17.23 -9.55
N SER A 12 3.47 18.31 -9.99
CA SER A 12 4.12 19.37 -10.78
C SER A 12 5.27 20.07 -10.05
N THR A 13 5.26 20.05 -8.72
CA THR A 13 6.32 20.57 -7.85
C THR A 13 7.23 19.48 -7.26
N GLY A 14 7.14 18.24 -7.77
CA GLY A 14 7.84 17.07 -7.24
C GLY A 14 6.97 16.16 -6.36
N THR A 15 7.55 15.05 -5.95
CA THR A 15 6.93 13.98 -5.15
C THR A 15 6.83 14.29 -3.66
N ALA A 16 7.72 15.12 -3.10
CA ALA A 16 7.78 15.39 -1.66
C ALA A 16 6.51 16.06 -1.12
N VAL A 17 5.98 17.06 -1.84
CA VAL A 17 4.74 17.75 -1.47
C VAL A 17 3.56 16.77 -1.45
N ALA A 18 3.42 15.96 -2.50
CA ALA A 18 2.37 14.94 -2.55
C ALA A 18 2.53 13.89 -1.45
N GLN A 19 3.76 13.49 -1.08
CA GLN A 19 3.97 12.59 0.05
C GLN A 19 3.63 13.23 1.40
N GLU A 20 3.92 14.52 1.60
CA GLU A 20 3.51 15.24 2.81
C GLU A 20 1.99 15.35 2.93
N GLU A 21 1.27 15.58 1.82
CA GLU A 21 -0.20 15.54 1.81
C GLU A 21 -0.72 14.18 2.25
N VAL A 22 -0.14 13.10 1.73
CA VAL A 22 -0.51 11.74 2.13
C VAL A 22 -0.16 11.50 3.60
N ASN A 23 0.97 12.01 4.11
CA ASN A 23 1.30 11.92 5.53
C ASN A 23 0.24 12.63 6.40
N GLY A 24 -0.26 13.78 5.96
CA GLY A 24 -1.38 14.48 6.59
C GLY A 24 -2.61 13.58 6.70
N TRP A 25 -3.00 12.92 5.61
CA TRP A 25 -4.14 12.00 5.61
C TRP A 25 -3.96 10.86 6.62
N TYR A 26 -2.77 10.27 6.71
CA TYR A 26 -2.51 9.19 7.66
C TYR A 26 -2.54 9.69 9.11
N ARG A 27 -1.98 10.88 9.39
CA ARG A 27 -2.06 11.52 10.72
C ARG A 27 -3.50 11.81 11.15
N GLU A 28 -4.38 12.10 10.21
CA GLU A 28 -5.79 12.42 10.46
C GLU A 28 -6.70 11.17 10.42
N THR A 29 -6.17 10.03 9.99
CA THR A 29 -6.93 8.79 9.79
C THR A 29 -6.43 7.70 10.74
N PRO A 30 -6.89 7.67 12.01
CA PRO A 30 -6.46 6.68 12.99
C PRO A 30 -6.85 5.25 12.63
N ARG A 31 -7.81 5.08 11.72
CA ARG A 31 -8.27 3.78 11.24
C ARG A 31 -8.41 3.80 9.74
N GLY A 32 -7.78 2.85 9.08
CA GLY A 32 -7.88 2.71 7.63
C GLY A 32 -7.76 1.27 7.18
N LYS A 33 -8.16 1.00 5.94
CA LYS A 33 -8.02 -0.30 5.31
C LYS A 33 -7.32 -0.16 3.97
N GLY A 34 -6.57 -1.15 3.55
CA GLY A 34 -5.85 -1.12 2.27
C GLY A 34 -5.86 -2.48 1.60
N TYR A 35 -6.36 -2.55 0.37
CA TYR A 35 -6.13 -3.69 -0.50
C TYR A 35 -5.06 -3.35 -1.53
N VAL A 36 -3.95 -4.08 -1.54
CA VAL A 36 -2.83 -3.84 -2.44
C VAL A 36 -2.44 -5.13 -3.17
N PRO A 37 -2.94 -5.35 -4.40
CA PRO A 37 -2.86 -6.67 -5.06
C PRO A 37 -1.46 -7.03 -5.57
N ALA A 38 -0.66 -6.03 -5.97
CA ALA A 38 0.51 -6.26 -6.81
C ALA A 38 1.79 -5.54 -6.34
N MET A 39 1.74 -4.81 -5.23
CA MET A 39 2.92 -4.19 -4.63
C MET A 39 2.76 -4.10 -3.11
N VAL A 40 3.86 -3.95 -2.37
CA VAL A 40 3.78 -3.72 -0.93
C VAL A 40 3.14 -2.36 -0.64
N TRP A 41 2.22 -2.33 0.32
CA TRP A 41 1.54 -1.12 0.77
C TRP A 41 2.55 -0.05 1.20
N GLY A 42 2.32 1.19 0.78
CA GLY A 42 3.32 2.26 0.84
C GLY A 42 3.90 2.54 2.22
N THR A 43 3.14 2.29 3.30
CA THR A 43 3.58 2.54 4.68
C THR A 43 4.43 1.38 5.24
N LEU A 44 4.41 0.21 4.61
CA LEU A 44 5.29 -0.92 4.94
C LEU A 44 6.53 -1.00 4.05
N GLN A 45 6.68 -0.08 3.08
CA GLN A 45 7.82 -0.08 2.18
C GLN A 45 9.12 0.29 2.91
N THR A 46 10.22 -0.38 2.60
CA THR A 46 11.57 0.08 2.99
C THR A 46 11.95 1.31 2.18
N GLU A 47 12.96 2.05 2.64
CA GLU A 47 13.44 3.23 1.91
C GLU A 47 13.95 2.87 0.50
N ALA A 48 14.67 1.74 0.38
CA ALA A 48 15.17 1.25 -0.90
C ALA A 48 14.02 0.94 -1.88
N TYR A 49 12.96 0.27 -1.40
CA TYR A 49 11.78 -0.03 -2.21
C TYR A 49 11.04 1.25 -2.61
N ALA A 50 10.75 2.13 -1.63
CA ALA A 50 10.07 3.40 -1.83
C ALA A 50 10.78 4.30 -2.85
N THR A 51 12.11 4.38 -2.75
CA THR A 51 12.97 5.14 -3.67
C THR A 51 12.79 4.67 -5.11
N ILE A 52 12.74 3.37 -5.35
CA ILE A 52 12.60 2.84 -6.72
C ILE A 52 11.19 3.09 -7.26
N VAL A 53 10.15 2.92 -6.44
CA VAL A 53 8.78 3.27 -6.81
C VAL A 53 8.70 4.74 -7.21
N LEU A 54 9.21 5.65 -6.37
CA LEU A 54 9.18 7.08 -6.64
C LEU A 54 9.99 7.46 -7.89
N ARG A 55 11.17 6.86 -8.09
CA ARG A 55 11.96 7.07 -9.31
C ARG A 55 11.20 6.65 -10.56
N ARG A 56 10.48 5.52 -10.52
CA ARG A 56 9.63 5.07 -11.63
C ARG A 56 8.48 6.04 -11.89
N VAL A 57 7.85 6.57 -10.84
CA VAL A 57 6.78 7.59 -10.95
C VAL A 57 7.31 8.87 -11.58
N VAL A 58 8.44 9.40 -11.10
CA VAL A 58 9.10 10.60 -11.62
C VAL A 58 9.41 10.45 -13.11
N ALA A 59 10.03 9.34 -13.50
CA ALA A 59 10.38 9.06 -14.89
C ALA A 59 9.14 8.86 -15.78
N PHE A 60 8.11 8.18 -15.29
CA PHE A 60 6.90 7.90 -16.06
C PHE A 60 6.06 9.15 -16.32
N LEU A 61 5.99 10.06 -15.35
CA LEU A 61 5.17 11.25 -15.42
C LEU A 61 5.91 12.49 -15.93
N ASP A 62 7.23 12.40 -16.08
CA ASP A 62 8.12 13.50 -16.48
C ASP A 62 7.96 14.73 -15.56
N VAL A 63 8.14 14.49 -14.25
CA VAL A 63 8.00 15.50 -13.20
C VAL A 63 9.37 15.79 -12.54
N PRO A 64 9.53 16.89 -11.77
CA PRO A 64 10.80 17.22 -11.14
C PRO A 64 11.35 16.08 -10.27
N ASP A 65 12.65 15.81 -10.40
CA ASP A 65 13.32 14.78 -9.60
C ASP A 65 13.65 15.29 -8.20
N ASP A 66 12.82 14.91 -7.25
CA ASP A 66 13.01 15.10 -5.81
C ASP A 66 12.88 13.76 -5.05
N VAL A 67 13.23 12.64 -5.70
CA VAL A 67 12.98 11.28 -5.19
C VAL A 67 13.47 11.08 -3.75
N ALA A 68 14.65 11.63 -3.41
CA ALA A 68 15.20 11.52 -2.06
C ALA A 68 14.31 12.19 -1.00
N ALA A 69 13.79 13.38 -1.30
CA ALA A 69 12.89 14.11 -0.41
C ALA A 69 11.52 13.39 -0.30
N GLY A 70 10.99 12.90 -1.43
CA GLY A 70 9.76 12.09 -1.43
C GLY A 70 9.91 10.78 -0.64
N ALA A 71 11.05 10.10 -0.77
CA ALA A 71 11.32 8.86 -0.04
C ALA A 71 11.41 9.13 1.47
N ALA A 72 12.09 10.20 1.88
CA ALA A 72 12.14 10.61 3.28
C ALA A 72 10.72 10.86 3.85
N LYS A 73 9.87 11.59 3.11
CA LYS A 73 8.46 11.78 3.49
C LYS A 73 7.68 10.48 3.60
N ARG A 74 7.89 9.53 2.68
CA ARG A 74 7.26 8.21 2.77
C ARG A 74 7.72 7.43 4.00
N MET A 75 8.98 7.57 4.42
CA MET A 75 9.49 6.95 5.65
C MET A 75 8.93 7.61 6.92
N GLU A 76 8.74 8.93 6.92
CA GLU A 76 8.05 9.63 8.02
C GLU A 76 6.64 9.06 8.27
N ARG A 77 5.93 8.64 7.21
CA ARG A 77 4.60 8.03 7.31
C ARG A 77 4.57 6.80 8.21
N GLN A 78 5.67 6.06 8.33
CA GLN A 78 5.71 4.82 9.11
C GLN A 78 5.45 5.04 10.60
N GLN A 79 5.63 6.26 11.13
CA GLN A 79 5.46 6.55 12.54
C GLN A 79 4.05 6.25 13.06
N VAL A 80 3.04 6.33 12.20
CA VAL A 80 1.64 5.96 12.55
C VAL A 80 1.51 4.49 12.93
N LEU A 81 2.44 3.62 12.53
CA LEU A 81 2.42 2.21 12.93
C LEU A 81 2.94 2.00 14.37
N TYR A 82 3.55 3.02 14.99
CA TYR A 82 4.26 2.87 16.26
C TYR A 82 3.77 3.83 17.36
N ASP A 83 2.86 4.77 17.05
CA ASP A 83 2.38 5.76 18.02
C ASP A 83 1.34 5.24 19.01
N GLY A 84 0.76 4.07 18.75
CA GLY A 84 -0.28 3.46 19.59
C GLY A 84 -1.66 4.08 19.45
N GLU A 85 -1.84 5.03 18.54
CA GLU A 85 -3.10 5.73 18.27
C GLU A 85 -3.78 5.23 16.98
N HIS A 86 -3.00 4.67 16.04
CA HIS A 86 -3.52 4.20 14.76
C HIS A 86 -3.60 2.67 14.66
N HIS A 87 -4.54 2.20 13.85
CA HIS A 87 -4.68 0.79 13.47
C HIS A 87 -5.12 0.65 12.01
N TYR A 88 -4.46 -0.22 11.25
CA TYR A 88 -4.72 -0.43 9.83
C TYR A 88 -4.96 -1.90 9.49
N ASP A 89 -6.01 -2.18 8.72
CA ASP A 89 -6.24 -3.50 8.14
C ASP A 89 -5.72 -3.52 6.70
N VAL A 90 -4.68 -4.31 6.43
CA VAL A 90 -4.04 -4.34 5.11
C VAL A 90 -4.10 -5.75 4.55
N VAL A 91 -4.65 -5.90 3.35
CA VAL A 91 -4.62 -7.16 2.59
C VAL A 91 -3.71 -6.96 1.39
N LEU A 92 -2.58 -7.65 1.39
CA LEU A 92 -1.72 -7.75 0.22
C LEU A 92 -2.18 -8.92 -0.65
N GLY A 93 -2.19 -8.76 -1.97
CA GLY A 93 -2.21 -9.92 -2.85
C GLY A 93 -0.88 -10.66 -2.74
N GLU A 94 -0.88 -12.00 -2.78
CA GLU A 94 0.38 -12.78 -2.77
C GLU A 94 1.34 -12.31 -3.87
N GLN A 95 0.82 -11.88 -5.02
CA GLN A 95 1.62 -11.30 -6.11
C GLN A 95 2.44 -10.07 -5.69
N ALA A 96 2.00 -9.29 -4.70
CA ALA A 96 2.77 -8.17 -4.16
C ALA A 96 4.13 -8.59 -3.58
N LEU A 97 4.26 -9.84 -3.15
CA LEU A 97 5.50 -10.40 -2.61
C LEU A 97 6.48 -10.81 -3.73
N TYR A 98 6.00 -10.93 -4.97
CA TYR A 98 6.75 -11.45 -6.13
C TYR A 98 6.89 -10.45 -7.28
N THR A 99 6.23 -9.29 -7.23
CA THR A 99 6.43 -8.23 -8.24
C THR A 99 7.83 -7.63 -8.09
N ASP A 100 8.62 -7.68 -9.17
CA ASP A 100 9.96 -7.10 -9.17
C ASP A 100 9.94 -5.56 -9.17
N ILE A 101 10.18 -4.99 -8.00
CA ILE A 101 10.31 -3.55 -7.84
C ILE A 101 11.76 -3.09 -7.89
N GLY A 102 12.72 -3.88 -7.40
CA GLY A 102 14.10 -3.42 -7.23
C GLY A 102 15.15 -4.52 -7.25
N GLY A 103 14.80 -5.69 -7.79
CA GLY A 103 15.61 -6.88 -7.83
C GLY A 103 15.71 -7.63 -6.49
N PRO A 104 16.41 -8.77 -6.50
CA PRO A 104 16.52 -9.71 -5.37
C PRO A 104 16.87 -9.07 -4.03
N LYS A 105 17.86 -8.17 -4.03
CA LYS A 105 18.33 -7.50 -2.81
C LYS A 105 17.25 -6.63 -2.16
N VAL A 106 16.58 -5.79 -2.95
CA VAL A 106 15.55 -4.87 -2.43
C VAL A 106 14.33 -5.65 -1.98
N MET A 107 13.92 -6.67 -2.73
CA MET A 107 12.78 -7.51 -2.38
C MET A 107 13.05 -8.34 -1.11
N THR A 108 14.26 -8.88 -0.95
CA THR A 108 14.68 -9.57 0.28
C THR A 108 14.53 -8.64 1.49
N GLU A 109 15.11 -7.43 1.44
CA GLU A 109 15.02 -6.44 2.53
C GLU A 109 13.56 -6.06 2.84
N GLN A 110 12.75 -5.91 1.79
CA GLN A 110 11.33 -5.59 1.91
C GLN A 110 10.53 -6.70 2.61
N LEU A 111 10.76 -7.96 2.26
CA LEU A 111 10.04 -9.09 2.86
C LEU A 111 10.50 -9.34 4.29
N GLU A 112 11.79 -9.13 4.59
CA GLU A 112 12.29 -9.11 5.98
C GLU A 112 11.63 -8.02 6.81
N ARG A 113 11.37 -6.84 6.23
CA ARG A 113 10.59 -5.79 6.91
C ARG A 113 9.15 -6.24 7.19
N LEU A 114 8.47 -6.89 6.25
CA LEU A 114 7.12 -7.41 6.48
C LEU A 114 7.08 -8.42 7.63
N LEU A 115 8.04 -9.36 7.68
CA LEU A 115 8.12 -10.34 8.78
C LEU A 115 8.38 -9.70 10.15
N ARG A 116 9.08 -8.56 10.20
CA ARG A 116 9.27 -7.81 11.46
C ARG A 116 7.99 -7.11 11.92
N ASP A 117 7.22 -6.57 10.98
CA ASP A 117 6.09 -5.68 11.28
C ASP A 117 4.74 -6.40 11.33
N ILE A 118 4.63 -7.63 10.82
CA ILE A 118 3.36 -8.39 10.76
C ILE A 118 2.69 -8.58 12.13
N GLY A 119 3.47 -8.53 13.22
CA GLY A 119 2.99 -8.65 14.60
C GLY A 119 2.72 -7.32 15.30
N LEU A 120 2.77 -6.17 14.61
CA LEU A 120 2.50 -4.87 15.24
C LEU A 120 1.04 -4.76 15.68
N PRO A 121 0.75 -4.25 16.90
CA PRO A 121 -0.63 -4.05 17.36
C PRO A 121 -1.45 -3.06 16.50
N SER A 122 -0.77 -2.18 15.77
CA SER A 122 -1.36 -1.20 14.86
C SER A 122 -1.68 -1.77 13.47
N LEU A 123 -1.45 -3.07 13.22
CA LEU A 123 -1.52 -3.64 11.88
C LEU A 123 -2.16 -5.03 11.89
N SER A 124 -3.27 -5.17 11.17
CA SER A 124 -3.79 -6.46 10.74
C SER A 124 -3.33 -6.73 9.31
N LEU A 125 -2.18 -7.39 9.15
CA LEU A 125 -1.63 -7.70 7.82
C LEU A 125 -2.06 -9.09 7.34
N GLY A 126 -2.89 -9.12 6.32
CA GLY A 126 -3.29 -10.33 5.60
C GLY A 126 -2.59 -10.46 4.26
N VAL A 127 -2.38 -11.70 3.82
CA VAL A 127 -1.93 -12.04 2.47
C VAL A 127 -3.01 -12.87 1.80
N LEU A 128 -3.56 -12.38 0.68
CA LEU A 128 -4.53 -13.07 -0.13
C LEU A 128 -3.83 -14.07 -1.06
N PRO A 129 -3.95 -15.39 -0.83
CA PRO A 129 -3.29 -16.40 -1.66
C PRO A 129 -3.74 -16.34 -3.12
N ARG A 130 -2.85 -16.69 -4.05
CA ARG A 130 -3.14 -16.70 -5.50
C ARG A 130 -4.33 -17.57 -5.89
N ALA A 131 -4.53 -18.67 -5.17
CA ALA A 131 -5.60 -19.64 -5.42
C ALA A 131 -6.83 -19.45 -4.53
N ALA A 132 -6.91 -18.34 -3.77
CA ALA A 132 -8.03 -18.09 -2.90
C ALA A 132 -9.33 -17.85 -3.69
N GLU A 133 -10.41 -18.47 -3.24
CA GLU A 133 -11.76 -18.16 -3.72
C GLU A 133 -12.24 -16.88 -3.01
N VAL A 134 -12.65 -15.88 -3.78
CA VAL A 134 -13.12 -14.59 -3.26
C VAL A 134 -14.55 -14.35 -3.71
N ALA A 135 -15.39 -13.90 -2.78
CA ALA A 135 -16.80 -13.57 -3.05
C ALA A 135 -17.00 -12.20 -3.75
N CYS A 136 -15.99 -11.69 -4.46
CA CYS A 136 -16.05 -10.50 -5.28
C CYS A 136 -15.15 -10.66 -6.52
N VAL A 137 -15.40 -9.84 -7.54
CA VAL A 137 -14.52 -9.80 -8.71
C VAL A 137 -13.16 -9.20 -8.34
N PRO A 138 -12.07 -9.59 -9.03
CA PRO A 138 -10.76 -8.95 -8.84
C PRO A 138 -10.86 -7.44 -9.01
N ALA A 139 -10.44 -6.71 -7.98
CA ALA A 139 -10.49 -5.25 -7.93
C ALA A 139 -9.10 -4.63 -8.13
N PRO A 140 -9.01 -3.39 -8.65
CA PRO A 140 -7.79 -2.60 -8.49
C PRO A 140 -7.53 -2.34 -7.00
N GLY A 141 -6.28 -2.03 -6.66
CA GLY A 141 -5.94 -1.66 -5.27
C GLY A 141 -6.63 -0.38 -4.84
N PHE A 142 -7.05 -0.32 -3.57
CA PHE A 142 -7.73 0.82 -2.98
C PHE A 142 -7.44 0.96 -1.49
N ASN A 143 -7.61 2.18 -0.98
CA ASN A 143 -7.56 2.45 0.45
C ASN A 143 -8.92 2.97 0.93
N LEU A 144 -9.38 2.52 2.10
CA LEU A 144 -10.50 3.10 2.81
C LEU A 144 -9.97 3.93 3.97
N HIS A 145 -10.39 5.18 4.00
CA HIS A 145 -10.08 6.12 5.06
C HIS A 145 -11.26 6.19 6.04
N GLY A 146 -10.97 6.34 7.33
CA GLY A 146 -11.97 6.39 8.40
C GLY A 146 -12.94 7.58 8.33
N ASP A 147 -12.75 8.51 7.39
CA ASP A 147 -13.63 9.63 7.07
C ASP A 147 -14.72 9.28 6.02
N GLY A 148 -14.84 8.01 5.63
CA GLY A 148 -15.84 7.56 4.67
C GLY A 148 -15.41 7.81 3.21
N ARG A 149 -14.12 7.70 2.92
CA ARG A 149 -13.55 7.88 1.58
C ARG A 149 -12.86 6.61 1.10
N ALA A 150 -13.17 6.18 -0.11
CA ALA A 150 -12.36 5.20 -0.84
C ALA A 150 -11.42 5.93 -1.82
N HIS A 151 -10.13 5.64 -1.75
CA HIS A 151 -9.08 6.26 -2.56
C HIS A 151 -8.45 5.24 -3.51
N TYR A 152 -8.41 5.59 -4.79
CA TYR A 152 -7.74 4.82 -5.84
C TYR A 152 -6.56 5.59 -6.41
N GLU A 153 -5.43 4.90 -6.57
CA GLU A 153 -4.34 5.34 -7.42
C GLU A 153 -4.46 4.67 -8.80
N LEU A 154 -4.59 5.48 -9.84
CA LEU A 154 -4.67 5.08 -11.24
C LEU A 154 -3.40 5.50 -11.99
N VAL A 155 -3.23 5.02 -13.21
CA VAL A 155 -2.08 5.39 -14.06
C VAL A 155 -2.03 6.90 -14.32
N SER A 156 -3.18 7.53 -14.54
CA SER A 156 -3.28 8.95 -14.93
C SER A 156 -3.49 9.91 -13.75
N GLY A 157 -3.87 9.41 -12.58
CA GLY A 157 -4.28 10.23 -11.46
C GLY A 157 -4.78 9.42 -10.27
N SER A 158 -5.47 10.09 -9.36
CA SER A 158 -6.21 9.45 -8.27
C SER A 158 -7.69 9.76 -8.37
N VAL A 159 -8.52 8.90 -7.77
CA VAL A 159 -9.95 9.10 -7.63
C VAL A 159 -10.34 8.90 -6.17
N ASP A 160 -11.06 9.88 -5.63
CA ASP A 160 -11.73 9.80 -4.34
C ASP A 160 -13.22 9.57 -4.54
N ILE A 161 -13.72 8.51 -3.91
CA ILE A 161 -15.13 8.16 -3.84
C ILE A 161 -15.61 8.45 -2.43
N VAL A 162 -16.60 9.35 -2.30
CA VAL A 162 -17.18 9.79 -1.02
C VAL A 162 -18.70 9.61 -0.96
N ASP A 163 -19.29 9.00 -1.99
CA ASP A 163 -20.71 8.63 -1.94
C ASP A 163 -20.88 7.46 -0.96
N PRO A 164 -21.67 7.59 0.13
CA PRO A 164 -21.77 6.55 1.15
C PRO A 164 -22.18 5.19 0.60
N ALA A 165 -23.11 5.14 -0.36
CA ALA A 165 -23.56 3.88 -0.93
C ALA A 165 -22.48 3.18 -1.75
N GLU A 166 -21.60 3.95 -2.40
CA GLU A 166 -20.44 3.40 -3.10
C GLU A 166 -19.35 2.98 -2.11
N VAL A 167 -19.09 3.77 -1.06
CA VAL A 167 -18.12 3.43 -0.01
C VAL A 167 -18.51 2.12 0.69
N ASP A 168 -19.80 1.90 0.94
CA ASP A 168 -20.32 0.64 1.49
C ASP A 168 -20.01 -0.57 0.59
N LEU A 169 -19.97 -0.39 -0.74
CA LEU A 169 -19.57 -1.46 -1.67
C LEU A 169 -18.07 -1.77 -1.55
N HIS A 170 -17.23 -0.78 -1.29
CA HIS A 170 -15.80 -0.98 -1.05
C HIS A 170 -15.53 -1.66 0.28
N GLU A 171 -16.29 -1.29 1.32
CA GLU A 171 -16.27 -1.98 2.61
C GLU A 171 -16.66 -3.45 2.47
N LYS A 172 -17.72 -3.73 1.71
CA LYS A 172 -18.14 -5.11 1.39
C LYS A 172 -17.07 -5.86 0.60
N ALA A 173 -16.44 -5.22 -0.39
CA ALA A 173 -15.37 -5.82 -1.17
C ALA A 173 -14.14 -6.13 -0.31
N PHE A 174 -13.72 -5.19 0.54
CA PHE A 174 -12.63 -5.40 1.49
C PHE A 174 -12.94 -6.56 2.45
N GLY A 175 -14.17 -6.63 2.96
CA GLY A 175 -14.62 -7.74 3.80
C GLY A 175 -14.50 -9.10 3.10
N ALA A 176 -14.89 -9.19 1.82
CA ALA A 176 -14.75 -10.42 1.03
C ALA A 176 -13.27 -10.80 0.81
N LEU A 177 -12.41 -9.83 0.52
CA LEU A 177 -10.97 -10.03 0.32
C LEU A 177 -10.27 -10.46 1.63
N SER A 178 -10.60 -9.78 2.73
CA SER A 178 -10.07 -10.07 4.07
C SER A 178 -10.50 -11.46 4.54
N ALA A 179 -11.76 -11.85 4.33
CA ALA A 179 -12.25 -13.19 4.70
C ALA A 179 -11.53 -14.32 3.96
N ALA A 180 -11.03 -14.07 2.74
CA ALA A 180 -10.28 -15.02 1.94
C ALA A 180 -8.76 -14.96 2.16
N ALA A 181 -8.26 -13.98 2.93
CA ALA A 181 -6.84 -13.80 3.18
C ALA A 181 -6.34 -14.69 4.34
N CYS A 182 -5.06 -15.05 4.28
CA CYS A 182 -4.34 -15.67 5.38
C CYS A 182 -3.79 -14.59 6.32
N TYR A 183 -3.74 -14.90 7.61
CA TYR A 183 -3.20 -14.03 8.68
C TYR A 183 -2.30 -14.85 9.62
N GLY A 184 -1.51 -14.16 10.46
CA GLY A 184 -0.61 -14.79 11.42
C GLY A 184 0.38 -15.75 10.75
N ASP A 185 0.61 -16.92 11.35
CA ASP A 185 1.56 -17.92 10.88
C ASP A 185 1.40 -18.28 9.40
N ALA A 186 0.16 -18.36 8.90
CA ALA A 186 -0.10 -18.68 7.49
C ALA A 186 0.33 -17.55 6.54
N ALA A 187 0.14 -16.29 6.93
CA ALA A 187 0.64 -15.15 6.17
C ALA A 187 2.18 -15.07 6.24
N GLU A 188 2.76 -15.31 7.41
CA GLU A 188 4.22 -15.35 7.57
C GLU A 188 4.86 -16.42 6.69
N GLU A 189 4.23 -17.60 6.58
CA GLU A 189 4.72 -18.67 5.72
C GLU A 189 4.75 -18.27 4.25
N LEU A 190 3.69 -17.62 3.74
CA LEU A 190 3.68 -17.08 2.37
C LEU A 190 4.79 -16.03 2.16
N ILE A 191 5.04 -15.17 3.15
CA ILE A 191 6.12 -14.18 3.09
C ILE A 191 7.49 -14.86 3.11
N ARG A 192 7.69 -15.91 3.92
CA ARG A 192 8.94 -16.70 3.97
C ARG A 192 9.20 -17.44 2.65
N GLN A 193 8.17 -17.98 2.01
CA GLN A 193 8.28 -18.60 0.70
C GLN A 193 8.72 -17.60 -0.38
N ALA A 194 8.13 -16.40 -0.38
CA ALA A 194 8.59 -15.32 -1.26
C ALA A 194 10.02 -14.89 -0.95
N LEU A 195 10.41 -14.83 0.33
CA LEU A 195 11.77 -14.49 0.75
C LEU A 195 12.79 -15.52 0.27
N ALA A 196 12.47 -16.81 0.35
CA ALA A 196 13.31 -17.88 -0.19
C ALA A 196 13.49 -17.72 -1.72
N PHE A 197 12.40 -17.51 -2.44
CA PHE A 197 12.44 -17.26 -3.89
C PHE A 197 13.41 -16.12 -4.26
N TRP A 198 13.34 -14.97 -3.58
CA TRP A 198 14.21 -13.83 -3.88
C TRP A 198 15.68 -14.03 -3.45
N ARG A 199 15.99 -15.01 -2.62
CA ARG A 199 17.37 -15.37 -2.27
C ARG A 199 18.00 -16.32 -3.28
N ASP A 200 17.18 -17.02 -4.05
CA ASP A 200 17.61 -18.03 -5.02
C ASP A 200 17.74 -17.50 -6.45
N VAL A 201 17.14 -16.33 -6.76
CA VAL A 201 17.13 -15.70 -8.09
C VAL A 201 18.17 -14.60 -8.29
#